data_AF-A0A7U4JQN5-F1
#
_entry.id   AF-A0A7U4JQN5-F1
#
_cell.length_a   1.000
_cell.length_b   1.000
_cell.length_c   1.000
_cell.angle_alpha   90.00
_cell.angle_beta   90.00
_cell.angle_gamma   90.00
#
_symmetry.space_group_name_H-M   'P 1'
#
loop_
_entity.id
_entity.type
_entity.pdbx_description
1 polymer ?
#
loop_
_entity_poly.entity_id
_entity_poly.type
_entity_poly.pdbx_seq_one_letter_code
_entity_poly.pdbx_strand_id
1 'polypeptide(L)'
;MREVFKIDKNSKILIYGAVANGQKICNAFKGEGYNIVGFIDKRACEIKQVFGLPIWTLENIPKFKEVVVIITIKNVFEHCKIVRDLIDKGIHNIIYCPEVSKSIYDNESIKKMSSIYNKIINLKDEVNKKEITQLNLNFIPKTKEITLYEFKDYGLINKIENDMLIAYIPVEMIYTAQKIDEFDYNWEEKNILTLPHISLFEYFDGKNSLYKNQYMDFCIYTAKLNNINITEMWKENIIKSRHIVYTEMCKSLEMDNEFFINNAQVAVWNREYKYFNLNGGRHRVSFLCEKNYEVVPLKINAKYYNTYLNYEKLNNVINFIIKNKIDLVNTPIPHPYFYRFPARKTRYLNLIINTITRFISRNMLKEFGKIEFKNLSFLHIGYDDGALKRHFSKMGCDVIGYGECGEFESLLNNLFYVDNINYLHYDELKSYDIVYIGEEGTFIDDDLLKNILKNSQKYIFIESNKDDFTNIKRKVLSLQSECKYFVLKEFYTHNSNIELGVVLI
;
A
#
# COMPACT_ATOMS: atom_id res chain seq x y z
N MET A 1 13.24 -8.83 -35.37
CA MET A 1 13.90 -7.51 -35.22
C MET A 1 12.96 -6.58 -34.47
N ARG A 2 13.42 -5.86 -33.45
CA ARG A 2 12.58 -4.86 -32.76
C ARG A 2 12.40 -3.64 -33.67
N GLU A 3 11.17 -3.17 -33.83
CA GLU A 3 10.89 -2.00 -34.66
C GLU A 3 11.45 -0.73 -34.03
N VAL A 4 12.03 0.12 -34.87
CA VAL A 4 12.57 1.42 -34.49
C VAL A 4 11.92 2.52 -35.31
N PHE A 5 12.01 3.76 -34.83
CA PHE A 5 11.65 4.96 -35.55
C PHE A 5 12.78 5.98 -35.51
N LYS A 6 12.72 6.92 -36.45
CA LYS A 6 13.66 8.04 -36.59
C LYS A 6 12.91 9.36 -36.36
N ILE A 7 13.60 10.34 -35.80
CA ILE A 7 13.15 11.73 -35.78
C ILE A 7 14.08 12.55 -36.66
N ASP A 8 13.51 13.23 -37.64
CA ASP A 8 14.16 14.25 -38.46
C ASP A 8 13.34 15.55 -38.49
N LYS A 9 13.82 16.54 -39.25
CA LYS A 9 13.18 17.87 -39.33
C LYS A 9 11.77 17.84 -39.92
N ASN A 10 11.42 16.81 -40.70
CA ASN A 10 10.10 16.66 -41.32
C ASN A 10 9.11 15.90 -40.42
N SER A 11 9.63 15.17 -39.43
CA SER A 11 8.84 14.39 -38.48
C SER A 11 7.90 15.29 -37.70
N LYS A 12 6.61 14.95 -37.66
CA LYS A 12 5.62 15.68 -36.85
C LYS A 12 5.80 15.32 -35.38
N ILE A 13 6.05 16.32 -34.53
CA ILE A 13 6.32 16.11 -33.11
C ILE A 13 5.24 16.79 -32.26
N LEU A 14 4.66 16.03 -31.34
CA LEU A 14 3.81 16.51 -30.27
C LEU A 14 4.56 16.45 -28.94
N ILE A 15 4.32 17.44 -28.09
CA ILE A 15 4.88 17.48 -26.74
C ILE A 15 3.76 17.27 -25.72
N TYR A 16 3.85 16.21 -24.92
CA TYR A 16 2.91 15.96 -23.83
C TYR A 16 3.38 16.68 -22.57
N GLY A 17 2.59 17.67 -22.12
CA GLY A 17 2.88 18.64 -21.07
C GLY A 17 3.20 20.02 -21.64
N ALA A 18 2.29 20.99 -21.51
CA ALA A 18 2.41 22.32 -22.13
C ALA A 18 3.04 23.40 -21.22
N VAL A 19 3.59 22.98 -20.07
CA VAL A 19 4.20 23.85 -19.05
C VAL A 19 5.71 23.97 -19.23
N ALA A 20 6.43 24.37 -18.18
CA ALA A 20 7.86 24.70 -18.20
C ALA A 20 8.74 23.75 -19.05
N ASN A 21 8.77 22.44 -18.75
CA ASN A 21 9.65 21.51 -19.49
C ASN A 21 9.26 21.38 -20.97
N GLY A 22 7.97 21.23 -21.26
CA GLY A 22 7.51 21.12 -22.65
C GLY A 22 7.79 22.38 -23.46
N GLN A 23 7.66 23.56 -22.85
CA GLN A 23 8.00 24.83 -23.50
C GLN A 23 9.50 24.93 -23.83
N LYS A 24 10.37 24.55 -22.88
CA LYS A 24 11.82 24.52 -23.10
C LYS A 24 12.19 23.59 -24.25
N ILE A 25 11.65 22.37 -24.25
CA ILE A 25 11.90 21.36 -25.29
C ILE A 25 11.35 21.85 -26.64
N CYS A 26 10.18 22.47 -26.66
CA CYS A 26 9.63 23.09 -27.87
C CYS A 26 10.59 24.13 -28.45
N ASN A 27 11.09 25.05 -27.63
CA ASN A 27 12.03 26.08 -28.07
C ASN A 27 13.33 25.48 -28.60
N ALA A 28 13.89 24.49 -27.91
CA ALA A 28 15.13 23.83 -28.31
C ALA A 28 14.96 23.12 -29.67
N PHE A 29 13.90 22.33 -29.83
CA PHE A 29 13.64 21.60 -31.08
C PHE A 29 13.27 22.54 -32.24
N LYS A 30 12.41 23.55 -32.02
CA LYS A 30 12.10 24.56 -33.05
C LYS A 30 13.34 25.35 -33.46
N GLY A 31 14.22 25.69 -32.52
CA GLY A 31 15.47 26.40 -32.78
C GLY A 31 16.40 25.68 -33.76
N GLU A 32 16.35 24.35 -33.79
CA GLU A 32 17.12 23.50 -34.71
C GLU A 32 16.34 23.12 -35.99
N GLY A 33 15.12 23.62 -36.15
CA GLY A 33 14.27 23.42 -37.32
C GLY A 33 13.46 22.12 -37.32
N TYR A 34 13.20 21.53 -36.16
CA TYR A 34 12.27 20.39 -36.05
C TYR A 34 10.81 20.85 -36.08
N ASN A 35 9.95 20.03 -36.69
CA ASN A 35 8.53 20.30 -36.87
C ASN A 35 7.69 19.93 -35.63
N ILE A 36 7.65 20.84 -34.65
CA ILE A 36 6.69 20.75 -33.52
C ILE A 36 5.31 21.21 -33.98
N VAL A 37 4.33 20.31 -33.98
CA VAL A 37 2.97 20.57 -34.50
C VAL A 37 1.94 20.94 -33.42
N GLY A 38 2.27 20.74 -32.13
CA GLY A 38 1.44 21.14 -31.01
C GLY A 38 1.74 20.43 -29.70
N PHE A 39 0.87 20.62 -28.72
CA PHE A 39 1.00 20.05 -27.38
C PHE A 39 -0.20 19.18 -27.01
N ILE A 40 0.02 18.26 -26.07
CA ILE A 40 -1.03 17.52 -25.38
C ILE A 40 -0.99 17.91 -23.90
N ASP A 41 -2.10 18.35 -23.32
CA ASP A 41 -2.17 18.69 -21.89
C ASP A 41 -3.58 18.44 -21.34
N LYS A 42 -3.69 17.98 -20.09
CA LYS A 42 -4.99 17.77 -19.43
C LYS A 42 -5.77 19.10 -19.31
N ARG A 43 -5.07 20.24 -19.26
CA ARG A 43 -5.66 21.58 -19.19
C ARG A 43 -5.76 22.28 -20.54
N ALA A 44 -5.85 21.53 -21.64
CA ALA A 44 -5.92 22.11 -22.99
C ALA A 44 -7.03 23.16 -23.15
N CYS A 45 -8.19 22.94 -22.52
CA CYS A 45 -9.33 23.87 -22.53
C CYS A 45 -9.01 25.23 -21.90
N GLU A 46 -8.12 25.26 -20.91
CA GLU A 46 -7.69 26.48 -20.22
C GLU A 46 -6.57 27.20 -20.98
N ILE A 47 -5.52 26.45 -21.38
CA ILE A 47 -4.30 27.04 -21.94
C ILE A 47 -4.51 27.46 -23.41
N LYS A 48 -5.26 26.67 -24.18
CA LYS A 48 -5.60 26.84 -25.61
C LYS A 48 -4.41 26.81 -26.58
N GLN A 49 -3.37 27.63 -26.36
CA GLN A 49 -2.20 27.73 -27.23
C GLN A 49 -0.90 28.05 -26.47
N VAL A 50 0.22 27.53 -26.96
CA VAL A 50 1.59 27.84 -26.49
C VAL A 50 2.50 28.05 -27.69
N PHE A 51 3.25 29.15 -27.73
CA PHE A 51 4.09 29.55 -28.88
C PHE A 51 3.34 29.53 -30.23
N GLY A 52 2.08 29.97 -30.23
CA GLY A 52 1.20 29.96 -31.41
C GLY A 52 0.81 28.55 -31.90
N LEU A 53 1.13 27.50 -31.14
CA LEU A 53 0.75 26.13 -31.45
C LEU A 53 -0.50 25.71 -30.67
N PRO A 54 -1.37 24.89 -31.27
CA PRO A 54 -2.54 24.33 -30.60
C PRO A 54 -2.17 23.37 -29.47
N ILE A 55 -3.08 23.27 -28.51
CA ILE A 55 -3.02 22.31 -27.40
C ILE A 55 -4.29 21.48 -27.42
N TRP A 56 -4.13 20.16 -27.30
CA TRP A 56 -5.24 19.21 -27.26
C TRP A 56 -5.25 18.46 -25.94
N THR A 57 -6.42 18.01 -25.52
CA THR A 57 -6.49 16.89 -24.57
C THR A 57 -6.17 15.60 -25.31
N LEU A 58 -5.86 14.52 -24.59
CA LEU A 58 -5.52 13.25 -25.21
C LEU A 58 -6.68 12.70 -26.05
N GLU A 59 -7.92 12.97 -25.63
CA GLU A 59 -9.17 12.57 -26.30
C GLU A 59 -9.29 13.21 -27.68
N ASN A 60 -8.89 14.48 -27.81
CA ASN A 60 -9.16 15.34 -28.96
C ASN A 60 -7.94 15.58 -29.86
N ILE A 61 -6.88 14.76 -29.73
CA ILE A 61 -5.72 14.87 -30.61
C ILE A 61 -6.11 14.58 -32.07
N PRO A 62 -5.63 15.37 -33.04
CA PRO A 62 -5.86 15.09 -34.46
C PRO A 62 -5.27 13.72 -34.86
N LYS A 63 -5.89 13.05 -35.82
CA LYS A 63 -5.34 11.82 -36.40
C LYS A 63 -4.14 12.17 -37.28
N PHE A 64 -2.94 11.81 -36.82
CA PHE A 64 -1.72 11.90 -37.60
C PHE A 64 -1.35 10.51 -38.15
N LYS A 65 -0.96 10.44 -39.44
CA LYS A 65 -0.52 9.17 -40.07
C LYS A 65 0.75 8.62 -39.41
N GLU A 66 1.71 9.50 -39.10
CA GLU A 66 2.91 9.22 -38.32
C GLU A 66 3.23 10.45 -37.47
N VAL A 67 3.27 10.28 -36.16
CA VAL A 67 3.58 11.34 -35.19
C VAL A 67 4.45 10.80 -34.09
N VAL A 68 5.38 11.64 -33.62
CA VAL A 68 6.23 11.36 -32.47
C VAL A 68 5.69 12.12 -31.28
N VAL A 69 5.52 11.46 -30.14
CA VAL A 69 5.12 12.10 -28.89
C VAL A 69 6.28 12.09 -27.91
N ILE A 70 6.67 13.27 -27.41
CA ILE A 70 7.67 13.41 -26.35
C ILE A 70 6.94 13.77 -25.07
N ILE A 71 7.00 12.89 -24.06
CA ILE A 71 6.42 13.15 -22.74
C ILE A 71 7.37 14.02 -21.92
N THR A 72 6.89 15.12 -21.35
CA THR A 72 7.75 16.12 -20.69
C THR A 72 7.24 16.55 -19.30
N ILE A 73 6.17 15.91 -18.82
CA ILE A 73 5.66 16.15 -17.47
C ILE A 73 6.71 15.75 -16.41
N LYS A 74 6.69 16.42 -15.26
CA LYS A 74 7.67 16.16 -14.19
C LYS A 74 7.40 14.86 -13.44
N ASN A 75 6.13 14.44 -13.35
CA ASN A 75 5.74 13.25 -12.62
C ASN A 75 6.08 11.99 -13.43
N VAL A 76 7.28 11.46 -13.25
CA VAL A 76 7.77 10.27 -13.99
C VAL A 76 6.88 9.03 -13.81
N PHE A 77 6.16 8.93 -12.69
CA PHE A 77 5.25 7.81 -12.40
C PHE A 77 3.99 7.81 -13.28
N GLU A 78 3.63 8.93 -13.91
CA GLU A 78 2.50 8.99 -14.85
C GLU A 78 2.88 8.59 -16.28
N HIS A 79 4.18 8.50 -16.61
CA HIS A 79 4.62 8.31 -17.99
C HIS A 79 4.10 7.01 -18.59
N CYS A 80 4.20 5.89 -17.87
CA CYS A 80 3.80 4.59 -18.39
C CYS A 80 2.29 4.50 -18.64
N LYS A 81 1.47 5.16 -17.81
CA LYS A 81 0.03 5.27 -18.03
C LYS A 81 -0.26 6.07 -19.31
N ILE A 82 0.37 7.23 -19.46
CA ILE A 82 0.21 8.07 -20.66
C ILE A 82 0.65 7.32 -21.93
N VAL A 83 1.75 6.55 -21.86
CA VAL A 83 2.22 5.71 -22.97
C VAL A 83 1.17 4.69 -23.37
N ARG A 84 0.53 4.01 -22.41
CA ARG A 84 -0.56 3.08 -22.69
C ARG A 84 -1.72 3.78 -23.39
N ASP A 85 -2.17 4.92 -22.85
CA ASP A 85 -3.29 5.66 -23.43
C ASP A 85 -2.98 6.16 -24.87
N LEU A 86 -1.71 6.46 -25.18
CA LEU A 86 -1.23 6.79 -26.52
C LEU A 86 -1.20 5.57 -27.46
N ILE A 87 -0.76 4.42 -26.96
CA ILE A 87 -0.75 3.15 -27.69
C ILE A 87 -2.18 2.74 -28.08
N ASP A 88 -3.14 2.89 -27.17
CA ASP A 88 -4.56 2.60 -27.42
C ASP A 88 -5.15 3.52 -28.51
N LYS A 89 -4.54 4.69 -28.72
CA LYS A 89 -4.85 5.62 -29.83
C LYS A 89 -4.04 5.36 -31.11
N GLY A 90 -3.25 4.28 -31.15
CA GLY A 90 -2.43 3.88 -32.30
C GLY A 90 -1.11 4.66 -32.44
N ILE A 91 -0.67 5.37 -31.39
CA ILE A 91 0.59 6.10 -31.39
C ILE A 91 1.66 5.24 -30.74
N HIS A 92 2.72 4.90 -31.49
CA HIS A 92 3.78 3.98 -31.03
C HIS A 92 5.18 4.61 -31.02
N ASN A 93 5.34 5.80 -31.63
CA ASN A 93 6.60 6.55 -31.64
C ASN A 93 6.62 7.49 -30.43
N ILE A 94 6.92 6.96 -29.25
CA ILE A 94 6.81 7.69 -27.99
C ILE A 94 8.18 7.74 -27.31
N ILE A 95 8.57 8.93 -26.84
CA ILE A 95 9.75 9.15 -25.98
C ILE A 95 9.27 9.47 -24.57
N TYR A 96 9.72 8.68 -23.59
CA TYR A 96 9.29 8.77 -22.20
C TYR A 96 10.35 8.22 -21.23
N CYS A 97 10.17 8.49 -19.94
CA CYS A 97 10.91 7.83 -18.87
C CYS A 97 10.20 6.51 -18.52
N PRO A 98 10.75 5.34 -18.88
CA PRO A 98 10.14 4.08 -18.50
C PRO A 98 10.25 3.84 -17.00
N GLU A 99 9.20 3.31 -16.39
CA GLU A 99 9.21 2.89 -14.99
C GLU A 99 9.98 1.57 -14.89
N VAL A 100 11.18 1.62 -14.31
CA VAL A 100 12.10 0.49 -14.38
C VAL A 100 12.02 -0.34 -13.11
N SER A 101 11.54 -1.58 -13.20
CA SER A 101 11.84 -2.59 -12.18
C SER A 101 13.26 -3.15 -12.37
N LYS A 102 13.93 -3.63 -11.31
CA LYS A 102 15.30 -4.17 -11.41
C LYS A 102 15.44 -5.24 -12.52
N SER A 103 14.43 -6.09 -12.73
CA SER A 103 14.44 -7.10 -13.81
C SER A 103 14.27 -6.51 -15.22
N ILE A 104 13.66 -5.33 -15.33
CA ILE A 104 13.44 -4.61 -16.59
C ILE A 104 14.69 -3.81 -16.97
N TYR A 105 15.57 -3.54 -16.00
CA TYR A 105 16.82 -2.80 -16.21
C TYR A 105 17.74 -3.50 -17.20
N ASP A 106 17.67 -4.82 -17.39
CA ASP A 106 18.50 -5.55 -18.37
C ASP A 106 18.00 -5.46 -19.82
N ASN A 107 16.84 -4.83 -20.07
CA ASN A 107 16.33 -4.65 -21.42
C ASN A 107 17.01 -3.47 -22.13
N GLU A 108 17.84 -3.76 -23.13
CA GLU A 108 18.58 -2.75 -23.91
C GLU A 108 17.67 -1.66 -24.54
N SER A 109 16.46 -2.02 -24.98
CA SER A 109 15.52 -1.03 -25.56
C SER A 109 15.06 -0.01 -24.53
N ILE A 110 14.88 -0.44 -23.27
CA ILE A 110 14.47 0.41 -22.16
C ILE A 110 15.66 1.28 -21.73
N LYS A 111 16.86 0.71 -21.60
CA LYS A 111 18.09 1.48 -21.37
C LYS A 111 18.26 2.59 -22.42
N LYS A 112 18.05 2.25 -23.69
CA LYS A 112 18.13 3.19 -24.81
C LYS A 112 17.05 4.28 -24.73
N MET A 113 15.80 3.90 -24.45
CA MET A 113 14.70 4.85 -24.27
C MET A 113 15.00 5.83 -23.12
N SER A 114 15.37 5.33 -21.94
CA SER A 114 15.77 6.16 -20.79
C SER A 114 16.94 7.08 -21.11
N SER A 115 17.95 6.59 -21.83
CA SER A 115 19.10 7.40 -22.24
C SER A 115 18.69 8.54 -23.17
N ILE A 116 17.86 8.27 -24.18
CA ILE A 116 17.36 9.29 -25.11
C ILE A 116 16.50 10.31 -24.38
N TYR A 117 15.56 9.85 -23.54
CA TYR A 117 14.71 10.71 -22.73
C TYR A 117 15.52 11.64 -21.82
N ASN A 118 16.48 11.10 -21.06
CA ASN A 118 17.31 11.89 -20.16
C ASN A 118 18.13 12.94 -20.90
N LYS A 119 18.63 12.63 -22.10
CA LYS A 119 19.33 13.63 -22.92
C LYS A 119 18.40 14.76 -23.38
N ILE A 120 17.16 14.44 -23.76
CA ILE A 120 16.16 15.44 -24.19
C ILE A 120 15.73 16.33 -23.02
N ILE A 121 15.45 15.77 -21.85
CA ILE A 121 15.02 16.54 -20.67
C ILE A 121 16.12 17.45 -20.13
N ASN A 122 17.39 17.06 -20.27
CA ASN A 122 18.53 17.84 -19.76
C ASN A 122 19.02 18.93 -20.73
N LEU A 123 18.34 19.15 -21.87
CA LEU A 123 18.65 20.27 -22.76
C LEU A 123 18.47 21.60 -21.99
N LYS A 124 19.57 22.34 -21.78
CA LYS A 124 19.57 23.64 -21.09
C LYS A 124 19.27 24.79 -22.06
N ASP A 125 18.58 25.82 -21.56
CA ASP A 125 17.92 26.88 -22.33
C ASP A 125 18.84 27.75 -23.23
N GLU A 126 20.16 27.79 -23.03
CA GLU A 126 21.02 28.73 -23.79
C GLU A 126 22.33 28.18 -24.37
N VAL A 127 22.80 26.98 -24.02
CA VAL A 127 24.16 26.51 -24.41
C VAL A 127 24.16 25.46 -25.54
N ASN A 128 23.05 24.77 -25.80
CA ASN A 128 23.12 23.45 -26.44
C ASN A 128 22.36 23.28 -27.76
N LYS A 129 22.35 24.30 -28.62
CA LYS A 129 21.94 24.17 -30.04
C LYS A 129 22.69 23.02 -30.75
N LYS A 130 23.97 22.82 -30.43
CA LYS A 130 24.82 21.74 -30.98
C LYS A 130 24.57 20.34 -30.37
N GLU A 131 23.82 20.19 -29.29
CA GLU A 131 23.60 18.85 -28.69
C GLU A 131 22.43 18.08 -29.32
N ILE A 132 21.41 18.77 -29.85
CA ILE A 132 20.28 18.08 -30.50
C ILE A 132 20.76 17.33 -31.75
N THR A 133 21.70 17.89 -32.51
CA THR A 133 22.31 17.19 -33.65
C THR A 133 23.19 16.00 -33.24
N GLN A 134 23.62 15.94 -31.98
CA GLN A 134 24.35 14.81 -31.40
C GLN A 134 23.42 13.77 -30.74
N LEU A 135 22.14 14.07 -30.58
CA LEU A 135 21.15 13.07 -30.20
C LEU A 135 21.04 12.06 -31.35
N ASN A 136 21.44 10.81 -31.10
CA ASN A 136 21.24 9.73 -32.07
C ASN A 136 19.74 9.37 -32.14
N LEU A 137 18.97 10.16 -32.87
CA LEU A 137 17.53 10.03 -33.06
C LEU A 137 17.17 9.12 -34.25
N ASN A 138 18.11 8.30 -34.75
CA ASN A 138 17.91 7.46 -35.93
C ASN A 138 17.36 6.05 -35.61
N PHE A 139 17.51 5.60 -34.37
CA PHE A 139 17.21 4.22 -33.98
C PHE A 139 16.48 4.16 -32.63
N ILE A 140 15.37 4.88 -32.51
CA ILE A 140 14.59 4.93 -31.27
C ILE A 140 13.64 3.73 -31.23
N PRO A 141 13.63 2.90 -30.18
CA PRO A 141 12.70 1.77 -30.10
C PRO A 141 11.24 2.24 -30.15
N LYS A 142 10.40 1.64 -31.01
CA LYS A 142 8.95 1.84 -30.96
C LYS A 142 8.38 1.16 -29.71
N THR A 143 7.38 1.77 -29.09
CA THR A 143 6.66 1.19 -27.96
C THR A 143 5.26 0.77 -28.42
N LYS A 144 5.05 -0.53 -28.57
CA LYS A 144 3.76 -1.11 -29.01
C LYS A 144 2.92 -1.65 -27.86
N GLU A 145 3.57 -2.00 -26.76
CA GLU A 145 2.95 -2.54 -25.56
C GLU A 145 3.73 -2.06 -24.35
N ILE A 146 3.06 -1.98 -23.20
CA ILE A 146 3.69 -1.67 -21.92
C ILE A 146 3.09 -2.53 -20.81
N THR A 147 3.96 -3.26 -20.14
CA THR A 147 3.63 -4.07 -18.97
C THR A 147 3.79 -3.19 -17.73
N LEU A 148 2.69 -2.77 -17.11
CA LEU A 148 2.75 -1.98 -15.87
C LEU A 148 3.12 -2.85 -14.66
N TYR A 149 2.77 -4.14 -14.69
CA TYR A 149 3.07 -5.09 -13.62
C TYR A 149 3.20 -6.50 -14.20
N GLU A 150 3.96 -7.35 -13.50
CA GLU A 150 4.09 -8.77 -13.81
C GLU A 150 3.70 -9.58 -12.58
N PHE A 151 3.01 -10.70 -12.76
CA PHE A 151 2.78 -11.63 -11.65
C PHE A 151 4.03 -12.46 -11.41
N LYS A 152 4.88 -12.00 -10.49
CA LYS A 152 6.07 -12.72 -10.04
C LYS A 152 6.37 -12.44 -8.59
N ASP A 153 7.20 -13.28 -7.99
CA ASP A 153 7.63 -13.10 -6.61
C ASP A 153 8.49 -11.84 -6.45
N TYR A 154 7.88 -10.74 -6.02
CA TYR A 154 8.59 -9.51 -5.61
C TYR A 154 9.03 -9.55 -4.14
N GLY A 155 8.65 -10.59 -3.40
CA GLY A 155 9.00 -10.76 -1.99
C GLY A 155 10.37 -11.38 -1.82
N LEU A 156 10.77 -12.31 -2.68
CA LEU A 156 12.07 -12.98 -2.60
C LEU A 156 13.24 -12.00 -2.82
N ILE A 157 14.11 -11.88 -1.81
CA ILE A 157 15.30 -11.01 -1.84
C ILE A 157 16.53 -11.82 -2.25
N ASN A 158 16.86 -12.84 -1.47
CA ASN A 158 17.99 -13.73 -1.74
C ASN A 158 17.74 -15.15 -1.20
N LYS A 159 18.43 -16.12 -1.78
CA LYS A 159 18.59 -17.45 -1.22
C LYS A 159 19.91 -17.49 -0.45
N ILE A 160 19.90 -18.15 0.69
CA ILE A 160 21.08 -18.28 1.58
C ILE A 160 21.27 -19.76 1.92
N GLU A 161 22.35 -20.09 2.64
CA GLU A 161 22.70 -21.46 2.98
C GLU A 161 21.64 -22.16 3.87
N ASN A 162 21.68 -23.49 3.91
CA ASN A 162 20.83 -24.36 4.74
C ASN A 162 19.32 -24.25 4.45
N ASP A 163 18.94 -24.21 3.18
CA ASP A 163 17.54 -24.10 2.73
C ASP A 163 16.79 -22.88 3.30
N MET A 164 17.52 -21.81 3.61
CA MET A 164 16.94 -20.55 4.07
C MET A 164 16.92 -19.53 2.94
N LEU A 165 16.01 -18.56 3.04
CA LEU A 165 15.92 -17.41 2.15
C LEU A 165 15.57 -16.17 2.96
N ILE A 166 15.82 -14.99 2.40
CA ILE A 166 15.27 -13.73 2.92
C ILE A 166 14.18 -13.27 1.97
N ALA A 167 13.00 -12.99 2.52
CA ALA A 167 11.87 -12.47 1.77
C ALA A 167 11.17 -11.33 2.52
N TYR A 168 10.60 -10.40 1.76
CA TYR A 168 9.66 -9.41 2.25
C TYR A 168 8.31 -10.06 2.54
N ILE A 169 7.95 -10.10 3.83
CA ILE A 169 6.70 -10.68 4.32
C ILE A 169 5.76 -9.55 4.75
N PRO A 170 4.46 -9.60 4.39
CA PRO A 170 3.49 -8.61 4.81
C PRO A 170 3.35 -8.61 6.32
N VAL A 171 3.26 -7.44 6.92
CA VAL A 171 3.11 -7.26 8.37
C VAL A 171 1.86 -7.96 8.93
N GLU A 172 0.79 -8.05 8.14
CA GLU A 172 -0.44 -8.78 8.48
C GLU A 172 -0.21 -10.29 8.71
N MET A 173 0.85 -10.86 8.12
CA MET A 173 1.20 -12.28 8.22
C MET A 173 2.22 -12.56 9.34
N ILE A 174 2.52 -11.58 10.19
CA ILE A 174 3.58 -11.66 11.20
C ILE A 174 2.99 -11.59 12.59
N TYR A 175 3.26 -12.64 13.36
CA TYR A 175 2.79 -12.83 14.72
C TYR A 175 3.99 -13.01 15.67
N THR A 176 3.76 -12.81 16.95
CA THR A 176 4.75 -13.04 18.01
C THR A 176 5.05 -14.54 18.19
N ALA A 177 5.80 -14.93 19.22
CA ALA A 177 6.23 -16.30 19.42
C ALA A 177 5.05 -17.30 19.41
N GLN A 178 5.34 -18.52 18.95
CA GLN A 178 4.37 -19.61 18.99
C GLN A 178 3.99 -19.94 20.43
N LYS A 179 2.73 -20.29 20.65
CA LYS A 179 2.30 -20.79 21.94
C LYS A 179 3.00 -22.13 22.22
N ILE A 180 3.66 -22.22 23.37
CA ILE A 180 4.22 -23.48 23.89
C ILE A 180 3.33 -23.86 25.08
N ASP A 181 2.77 -25.07 25.05
CA ASP A 181 1.74 -25.55 25.99
C ASP A 181 2.14 -25.46 27.49
N GLU A 182 3.41 -25.23 27.79
CA GLU A 182 3.97 -25.19 29.14
C GLU A 182 3.90 -23.79 29.81
N PHE A 183 3.61 -22.70 29.08
CA PHE A 183 3.54 -21.34 29.65
C PHE A 183 2.40 -20.49 29.07
N ASP A 184 1.61 -19.87 29.94
CA ASP A 184 0.59 -18.88 29.54
C ASP A 184 1.24 -17.49 29.40
N TYR A 185 1.87 -17.23 28.25
CA TYR A 185 2.47 -15.93 27.96
C TYR A 185 1.47 -15.05 27.18
N ASN A 186 0.97 -13.99 27.82
CA ASN A 186 -0.05 -13.05 27.30
C ASN A 186 0.27 -12.39 25.92
N TRP A 187 1.48 -12.59 25.40
CA TRP A 187 1.98 -11.98 24.17
C TRP A 187 2.35 -13.00 23.10
N GLU A 188 1.94 -14.26 23.23
CA GLU A 188 2.04 -15.28 22.18
C GLU A 188 0.93 -15.14 21.17
N GLU A 189 1.20 -15.55 19.93
CA GLU A 189 0.22 -15.56 18.84
C GLU A 189 -0.52 -14.22 18.65
N LYS A 190 0.15 -13.10 18.93
CA LYS A 190 -0.39 -11.75 18.70
C LYS A 190 0.20 -11.18 17.42
N ASN A 191 -0.66 -10.64 16.56
CA ASN A 191 -0.20 -9.94 15.37
C ASN A 191 0.76 -8.80 15.77
N ILE A 192 1.84 -8.60 15.02
CA ILE A 192 2.88 -7.64 15.38
C ILE A 192 2.36 -6.20 15.52
N LEU A 193 1.28 -5.86 14.82
CA LEU A 193 0.62 -4.55 14.90
C LEU A 193 0.05 -4.25 16.29
N THR A 194 -0.21 -5.25 17.13
CA THR A 194 -0.74 -5.05 18.48
C THR A 194 0.33 -4.69 19.50
N LEU A 195 1.62 -4.79 19.13
CA LEU A 195 2.71 -4.65 20.10
C LEU A 195 2.88 -3.21 20.60
N PRO A 196 3.07 -3.02 21.92
CA PRO A 196 3.30 -1.71 22.52
C PRO A 196 4.66 -1.11 22.13
N HIS A 197 5.54 -1.91 21.50
CA HIS A 197 6.79 -1.45 20.91
C HIS A 197 6.57 -0.36 19.87
N ILE A 198 5.52 -0.48 19.04
CA ILE A 198 5.18 0.53 18.03
C ILE A 198 4.80 1.84 18.72
N SER A 199 3.96 1.78 19.77
CA SER A 199 3.60 2.94 20.60
C SER A 199 4.85 3.61 21.23
N LEU A 200 5.81 2.82 21.73
CA LEU A 200 7.05 3.36 22.29
C LEU A 200 7.85 4.16 21.26
N PHE A 201 7.99 3.64 20.04
CA PHE A 201 8.73 4.33 18.98
C PHE A 201 8.01 5.60 18.52
N GLU A 202 6.68 5.58 18.47
CA GLU A 202 5.89 6.80 18.26
C GLU A 202 6.11 7.85 19.34
N TYR A 203 6.30 7.43 20.60
CA TYR A 203 6.66 8.34 21.69
C TYR A 203 8.03 8.98 21.47
N PHE A 204 9.02 8.22 21.00
CA PHE A 204 10.35 8.77 20.69
C PHE A 204 10.32 9.76 19.52
N ASP A 205 9.39 9.59 18.57
CA ASP A 205 9.10 10.58 17.52
C ASP A 205 8.26 11.78 17.99
N GLY A 206 8.01 11.90 19.30
CA GLY A 206 7.30 13.05 19.87
C GLY A 206 5.79 13.05 19.62
N LYS A 207 5.19 11.92 19.23
CA LYS A 207 3.74 11.84 18.95
C LYS A 207 2.89 11.97 20.23
N ASN A 208 2.74 10.88 21.01
CA ASN A 208 1.88 10.89 22.21
C ASN A 208 2.67 10.47 23.46
N SER A 209 2.68 11.33 24.48
CA SER A 209 3.42 11.12 25.72
C SER A 209 2.92 9.93 26.56
N LEU A 210 1.65 9.53 26.42
CA LEU A 210 1.06 8.40 27.13
C LEU A 210 1.51 7.04 26.58
N TYR A 211 2.05 6.99 25.37
CA TYR A 211 2.44 5.75 24.72
C TYR A 211 3.63 5.05 25.40
N LYS A 212 4.50 5.79 26.10
CA LYS A 212 5.57 5.20 26.91
C LYS A 212 5.03 4.30 28.02
N ASN A 213 3.86 4.64 28.59
CA ASN A 213 3.28 3.92 29.71
C ASN A 213 2.80 2.54 29.27
N GLN A 214 2.20 2.41 28.08
CA GLN A 214 1.76 1.13 27.52
C GLN A 214 2.92 0.13 27.36
N TYR A 215 4.08 0.61 26.91
CA TYR A 215 5.28 -0.21 26.82
C TYR A 215 5.82 -0.57 28.21
N MET A 216 5.75 0.35 29.15
CA MET A 216 6.17 0.10 30.51
C MET A 216 5.29 -0.97 31.18
N ASP A 217 3.98 -0.94 30.97
CA ASP A 217 3.04 -1.95 31.48
C ASP A 217 3.39 -3.35 30.95
N PHE A 218 3.72 -3.46 29.67
CA PHE A 218 4.24 -4.68 29.04
C PHE A 218 5.51 -5.19 29.73
N CYS A 219 6.48 -4.29 29.99
CA CYS A 219 7.72 -4.65 30.66
C CYS A 219 7.47 -5.07 32.12
N ILE A 220 6.62 -4.35 32.85
CA ILE A 220 6.25 -4.63 34.24
C ILE A 220 5.60 -6.00 34.36
N TYR A 221 4.67 -6.34 33.47
CA TYR A 221 4.04 -7.66 33.44
C TYR A 221 5.09 -8.77 33.32
N THR A 222 6.01 -8.64 32.35
CA THR A 222 7.08 -9.63 32.14
C THR A 222 8.06 -9.67 33.32
N ALA A 223 8.38 -8.53 33.92
CA ALA A 223 9.27 -8.43 35.08
C ALA A 223 8.69 -9.13 36.32
N LYS A 224 7.39 -8.98 36.56
CA LYS A 224 6.68 -9.66 37.67
C LYS A 224 6.75 -11.18 37.53
N LEU A 225 6.54 -11.71 36.33
CA LEU A 225 6.64 -13.16 36.07
C LEU A 225 8.06 -13.71 36.32
N ASN A 226 9.09 -12.88 36.16
CA ASN A 226 10.49 -13.26 36.35
C ASN A 226 11.04 -12.84 37.71
N ASN A 227 10.19 -12.45 38.67
CA ASN A 227 10.59 -11.98 40.00
C ASN A 227 11.65 -10.85 39.98
N ILE A 228 11.60 -9.98 38.97
CA ILE A 228 12.51 -8.83 38.84
C ILE A 228 12.01 -7.69 39.74
N ASN A 229 12.91 -7.09 40.52
CA ASN A 229 12.58 -5.93 41.35
C ASN A 229 12.32 -4.68 40.49
N ILE A 230 11.10 -4.13 40.59
CA ILE A 230 10.63 -3.02 39.76
C ILE A 230 10.84 -1.70 40.53
N THR A 231 11.90 -0.96 40.17
CA THR A 231 12.22 0.37 40.72
C THR A 231 12.07 1.46 39.66
N GLU A 232 11.99 2.73 40.06
CA GLU A 232 11.97 3.85 39.09
C GLU A 232 13.25 3.90 38.24
N MET A 233 14.41 3.62 38.84
CA MET A 233 15.68 3.51 38.11
C MET A 233 15.63 2.42 37.03
N TRP A 234 14.99 1.27 37.32
CA TRP A 234 14.81 0.21 36.35
C TRP A 234 13.91 0.65 35.18
N LYS A 235 12.79 1.33 35.47
CA LYS A 235 11.89 1.86 34.44
C LYS A 235 12.60 2.87 33.54
N GLU A 236 13.35 3.80 34.13
CA GLU A 236 14.14 4.78 33.37
C GLU A 236 15.18 4.12 32.48
N ASN A 237 15.91 3.13 33.00
CA ASN A 237 16.95 2.42 32.25
C ASN A 237 16.37 1.67 31.05
N ILE A 238 15.18 1.07 31.17
CA ILE A 238 14.48 0.46 30.04
C ILE A 238 14.22 1.48 28.95
N ILE A 239 13.61 2.62 29.29
CA ILE A 239 13.27 3.65 28.30
C ILE A 239 14.54 4.21 27.64
N LYS A 240 15.58 4.55 28.42
CA LYS A 240 16.87 5.04 27.92
C LYS A 240 17.53 4.03 26.98
N SER A 241 17.58 2.75 27.36
CA SER A 241 18.14 1.68 26.53
C SER A 241 17.38 1.52 25.21
N ARG A 242 16.04 1.54 25.25
CA ARG A 242 15.22 1.43 24.03
C ARG A 242 15.33 2.66 23.13
N HIS A 243 15.52 3.85 23.69
CA HIS A 243 15.77 5.05 22.91
C HIS A 243 17.09 4.97 22.14
N ILE A 244 18.16 4.44 22.74
CA ILE A 244 19.44 4.20 22.04
C ILE A 244 19.24 3.26 20.85
N VAL A 245 18.56 2.12 21.07
CA VAL A 245 18.27 1.15 20.00
C VAL A 245 17.43 1.79 18.89
N TYR A 246 16.44 2.61 19.26
CA TYR A 246 15.62 3.34 18.31
C TYR A 246 16.44 4.31 17.44
N THR A 247 17.29 5.13 18.07
CA THR A 247 18.17 6.08 17.37
C THR A 247 19.10 5.39 16.38
N GLU A 248 19.70 4.26 16.76
CA GLU A 248 20.55 3.48 15.84
C GLU A 248 19.75 2.89 14.69
N MET A 249 18.52 2.40 14.92
CA MET A 249 17.65 1.93 13.83
C MET A 249 17.24 3.06 12.88
N CYS A 250 17.01 4.29 13.38
CA CYS A 250 16.79 5.46 12.53
C CYS A 250 18.01 5.76 11.65
N LYS A 251 19.21 5.80 12.23
CA LYS A 251 20.46 6.00 11.47
C LYS A 251 20.65 4.92 10.41
N SER A 252 20.42 3.65 10.77
CA SER A 252 20.51 2.55 9.82
C SER A 252 19.49 2.71 8.69
N LEU A 253 18.24 3.08 8.98
CA LEU A 253 17.23 3.27 7.95
C LEU A 253 17.62 4.38 6.95
N GLU A 254 18.26 5.45 7.43
CA GLU A 254 18.68 6.59 6.61
C GLU A 254 19.98 6.34 5.84
N MET A 255 20.97 5.67 6.45
CA MET A 255 22.35 5.59 5.93
C MET A 255 22.80 4.19 5.50
N ASP A 256 22.14 3.13 5.97
CA ASP A 256 22.45 1.72 5.67
C ASP A 256 21.16 0.93 5.43
N ASN A 257 20.52 1.19 4.29
CA ASN A 257 19.21 0.61 3.95
C ASN A 257 19.21 -0.93 3.87
N GLU A 258 20.39 -1.57 3.74
CA GLU A 258 20.53 -3.02 3.74
C GLU A 258 20.61 -3.62 5.16
N PHE A 259 20.82 -2.80 6.20
CA PHE A 259 20.91 -3.26 7.59
C PHE A 259 19.79 -4.23 7.98
N PHE A 260 18.54 -3.88 7.66
CA PHE A 260 17.36 -4.69 8.01
C PHE A 260 17.28 -6.00 7.22
N ILE A 261 17.82 -6.03 6.00
CA ILE A 261 17.91 -7.24 5.18
C ILE A 261 19.03 -8.14 5.73
N ASN A 262 20.22 -7.58 5.94
CA ASN A 262 21.39 -8.31 6.43
C ASN A 262 21.18 -8.87 7.85
N ASN A 263 20.33 -8.21 8.64
CA ASN A 263 19.96 -8.63 9.99
C ASN A 263 18.51 -9.13 10.09
N ALA A 264 17.94 -9.65 8.99
CA ALA A 264 16.58 -10.19 8.95
C ALA A 264 16.37 -11.27 10.00
N GLN A 265 15.19 -11.26 10.63
CA GLN A 265 14.87 -12.17 11.74
C GLN A 265 14.33 -13.49 11.24
N VAL A 266 14.70 -14.57 11.95
CA VAL A 266 14.18 -15.89 11.65
C VAL A 266 12.71 -15.93 12.03
N ALA A 267 11.88 -16.31 11.07
CA ALA A 267 10.47 -16.54 11.26
C ALA A 267 10.10 -17.98 10.93
N VAL A 268 9.20 -18.55 11.74
CA VAL A 268 8.76 -19.94 11.62
C VAL A 268 7.31 -19.96 11.17
N TRP A 269 6.99 -20.84 10.22
CA TRP A 269 5.61 -21.00 9.75
C TRP A 269 4.77 -21.72 10.79
N ASN A 270 3.65 -21.10 11.16
CA ASN A 270 2.61 -21.71 11.96
C ASN A 270 1.76 -22.63 11.08
N ARG A 271 1.85 -23.94 11.31
CA ARG A 271 1.09 -24.91 10.50
C ARG A 271 -0.40 -24.91 10.82
N GLU A 272 -0.78 -24.53 12.03
CA GLU A 272 -2.17 -24.46 12.50
C GLU A 272 -2.81 -23.18 11.98
N TYR A 273 -2.24 -22.03 12.32
CA TYR A 273 -2.84 -20.72 12.05
C TYR A 273 -2.43 -20.06 10.72
N LYS A 274 -1.50 -20.67 9.98
CA LYS A 274 -1.11 -20.25 8.62
C LYS A 274 -0.60 -18.80 8.55
N TYR A 275 0.35 -18.46 9.41
CA TYR A 275 1.11 -17.21 9.42
C TYR A 275 2.55 -17.44 9.91
N PHE A 276 3.38 -16.40 9.97
CA PHE A 276 4.76 -16.50 10.46
C PHE A 276 4.90 -15.99 11.89
N ASN A 277 5.47 -16.81 12.76
CA ASN A 277 5.82 -16.42 14.13
C ASN A 277 7.25 -15.93 14.24
N LEU A 278 7.44 -14.90 15.05
CA LEU A 278 8.75 -14.34 15.41
C LEU A 278 9.13 -14.72 16.84
N ASN A 279 10.10 -15.62 16.97
CA ASN A 279 10.68 -15.98 18.27
C ASN A 279 11.64 -14.90 18.82
N GLY A 280 12.00 -13.90 18.00
CA GLY A 280 12.90 -12.81 18.37
C GLY A 280 12.76 -11.59 17.46
N GLY A 281 13.48 -10.51 17.80
CA GLY A 281 13.59 -9.32 16.93
C GLY A 281 12.34 -8.48 16.74
N ARG A 282 11.39 -8.57 17.69
CA ARG A 282 10.16 -7.78 17.78
C ARG A 282 10.41 -6.28 17.65
N HIS A 283 11.52 -5.77 18.20
CA HIS A 283 11.91 -4.35 18.09
C HIS A 283 12.13 -3.91 16.63
N ARG A 284 12.86 -4.68 15.83
CA ARG A 284 13.15 -4.33 14.42
C ARG A 284 11.87 -4.31 13.59
N VAL A 285 11.04 -5.33 13.74
CA VAL A 285 9.78 -5.40 12.98
C VAL A 285 8.81 -4.31 13.43
N SER A 286 8.68 -4.08 14.74
CA SER A 286 7.84 -2.99 15.26
C SER A 286 8.33 -1.61 14.82
N PHE A 287 9.65 -1.43 14.68
CA PHE A 287 10.25 -0.20 14.15
C PHE A 287 9.85 0.02 12.69
N LEU A 288 9.99 -1.01 11.84
CA LEU A 288 9.56 -0.92 10.44
C LEU A 288 8.05 -0.66 10.32
N CYS A 289 7.22 -1.29 11.16
CA CYS A 289 5.79 -1.02 11.24
C CYS A 289 5.49 0.44 11.63
N GLU A 290 6.24 1.00 12.60
CA GLU A 290 6.12 2.41 12.99
C GLU A 290 6.47 3.35 11.83
N LYS A 291 7.50 2.99 11.05
CA LYS A 291 7.90 3.68 9.82
C LYS A 291 6.97 3.40 8.62
N ASN A 292 5.81 2.76 8.86
CA ASN A 292 4.77 2.46 7.88
C ASN A 292 5.21 1.49 6.75
N TYR A 293 6.21 0.65 6.99
CA TYR A 293 6.53 -0.44 6.08
C TYR A 293 5.44 -1.50 6.13
N GLU A 294 4.90 -1.85 4.96
CA GLU A 294 3.82 -2.83 4.82
C GLU A 294 4.35 -4.27 4.72
N VAL A 295 5.62 -4.40 4.34
CA VAL A 295 6.36 -5.65 4.26
C VAL A 295 7.71 -5.50 4.97
N VAL A 296 8.19 -6.57 5.60
CA VAL A 296 9.47 -6.57 6.32
C VAL A 296 10.33 -7.75 5.91
N PRO A 297 11.67 -7.59 5.87
CA PRO A 297 12.57 -8.68 5.51
C PRO A 297 12.66 -9.70 6.65
N LEU A 298 12.31 -10.95 6.36
CA LEU A 298 12.42 -12.08 7.28
C LEU A 298 13.24 -13.21 6.66
N LYS A 299 13.99 -13.91 7.51
CA LYS A 299 14.73 -15.11 7.17
C LYS A 299 13.83 -16.33 7.41
N ILE A 300 13.53 -17.07 6.34
CA ILE A 300 12.51 -18.14 6.35
C ILE A 300 13.07 -19.39 5.69
N ASN A 301 12.65 -20.57 6.13
CA ASN A 301 12.94 -21.82 5.44
C ASN A 301 12.21 -21.88 4.09
N ALA A 302 12.91 -22.23 3.01
CA ALA A 302 12.38 -22.24 1.65
C ALA A 302 11.11 -23.08 1.49
N LYS A 303 11.00 -24.22 2.19
CA LYS A 303 9.79 -25.06 2.18
C LYS A 303 8.58 -24.32 2.76
N TYR A 304 8.78 -23.60 3.85
CA TYR A 304 7.72 -22.82 4.50
C TYR A 304 7.31 -21.61 3.69
N TYR A 305 8.26 -20.94 3.05
CA TYR A 305 7.96 -19.87 2.11
C TYR A 305 7.14 -20.37 0.90
N ASN A 306 7.49 -21.52 0.31
CA ASN A 306 6.69 -22.14 -0.75
C ASN A 306 5.28 -22.52 -0.30
N THR A 307 5.13 -22.97 0.96
CA THR A 307 3.80 -23.26 1.55
C THR A 307 2.98 -21.98 1.67
N TYR A 308 3.59 -20.90 2.14
CA TYR A 308 2.97 -19.59 2.25
C TYR A 308 2.50 -19.04 0.88
N LEU A 309 3.31 -19.21 -0.18
CA LEU A 309 2.96 -18.75 -1.52
C LEU A 309 1.71 -19.43 -2.11
N ASN A 310 1.36 -20.63 -1.62
CA ASN A 310 0.11 -21.32 -1.95
C ASN A 310 -0.20 -21.32 -3.47
N TYR A 311 0.78 -21.80 -4.26
CA TYR A 311 0.82 -21.62 -5.73
C TYR A 311 -0.44 -22.03 -6.48
N GLU A 312 -1.11 -23.11 -6.06
CA GLU A 312 -2.36 -23.54 -6.69
C GLU A 312 -3.44 -22.46 -6.56
N LYS A 313 -3.68 -21.95 -5.35
CA LYS A 313 -4.68 -20.90 -5.11
C LYS A 313 -4.25 -19.56 -5.68
N LEU A 314 -2.96 -19.25 -5.65
CA LEU A 314 -2.38 -18.08 -6.29
C LEU A 314 -2.69 -18.05 -7.79
N ASN A 315 -2.50 -19.17 -8.49
CA ASN A 315 -2.80 -19.25 -9.92
C ASN A 315 -4.28 -19.04 -10.22
N ASN A 316 -5.18 -19.48 -9.34
CA ASN A 316 -6.62 -19.23 -9.51
C ASN A 316 -6.94 -17.73 -9.43
N VAL A 317 -6.35 -17.00 -8.48
CA VAL A 317 -6.50 -15.54 -8.36
C VAL A 317 -5.94 -14.83 -9.60
N ILE A 318 -4.72 -15.19 -10.04
CA ILE A 318 -4.09 -14.60 -11.22
C ILE A 318 -4.96 -14.84 -12.48
N ASN A 319 -5.42 -16.08 -12.68
CA ASN A 319 -6.26 -16.43 -13.81
C ASN A 319 -7.58 -15.66 -13.80
N PHE A 320 -8.18 -15.47 -12.62
CA PHE A 320 -9.39 -14.67 -12.47
C PHE A 320 -9.14 -13.21 -12.87
N ILE A 321 -8.05 -12.60 -12.40
CA ILE A 321 -7.66 -11.22 -12.74
C ILE A 321 -7.46 -11.08 -14.25
N ILE A 322 -6.72 -11.98 -14.88
CA ILE A 322 -6.44 -11.95 -16.33
C ILE A 322 -7.73 -12.14 -17.13
N LYS A 323 -8.53 -13.16 -16.79
CA LYS A 323 -9.78 -13.50 -17.50
C LYS A 323 -10.78 -12.33 -17.46
N ASN A 324 -10.91 -11.68 -16.30
CA ASN A 324 -11.83 -10.56 -16.10
C ASN A 324 -11.22 -9.19 -16.44
N LYS A 325 -9.97 -9.15 -16.94
CA LYS A 325 -9.25 -7.92 -17.28
C LYS A 325 -9.21 -6.90 -16.14
N ILE A 326 -9.04 -7.38 -14.91
CA ILE A 326 -8.94 -6.52 -13.73
C ILE A 326 -7.55 -5.86 -13.76
N ASP A 327 -7.52 -4.53 -13.84
CA ASP A 327 -6.30 -3.73 -13.85
C ASP A 327 -6.09 -2.92 -12.54
N LEU A 328 -7.08 -2.94 -11.65
CA LEU A 328 -7.11 -2.25 -10.38
C LEU A 328 -7.98 -3.02 -9.37
N VAL A 329 -7.46 -3.27 -8.17
CA VAL A 329 -8.23 -3.80 -7.02
C VAL A 329 -8.55 -2.70 -6.01
N ASN A 330 -9.43 -2.95 -5.04
CA ASN A 330 -9.78 -1.94 -4.05
C ASN A 330 -8.66 -1.73 -3.04
N THR A 331 -8.10 -2.83 -2.53
CA THR A 331 -7.04 -2.82 -1.51
C THR A 331 -5.82 -3.63 -1.97
N PRO A 332 -4.60 -3.28 -1.51
CA PRO A 332 -3.41 -4.08 -1.78
C PRO A 332 -3.60 -5.53 -1.30
N ILE A 333 -3.28 -6.50 -2.15
CA ILE A 333 -3.29 -7.91 -1.77
C ILE A 333 -1.96 -8.21 -1.06
N PRO A 334 -1.96 -8.62 0.22
CA PRO A 334 -0.73 -8.82 1.00
C PRO A 334 -0.04 -10.14 0.63
N HIS A 335 0.39 -10.28 -0.62
CA HIS A 335 1.07 -11.47 -1.12
C HIS A 335 2.16 -11.08 -2.15
N PRO A 336 3.35 -11.72 -2.15
CA PRO A 336 4.53 -11.29 -2.93
C PRO A 336 4.30 -11.08 -4.44
N TYR A 337 3.36 -11.82 -5.02
CA TYR A 337 3.00 -11.72 -6.44
C TYR A 337 2.15 -10.49 -6.79
N PHE A 338 1.65 -9.77 -5.79
CA PHE A 338 0.77 -8.62 -5.96
C PHE A 338 1.33 -7.33 -5.36
N TYR A 339 2.56 -7.31 -4.81
CA TYR A 339 3.18 -6.10 -4.23
C TYR A 339 3.30 -4.93 -5.21
N ARG A 340 3.25 -5.19 -6.52
CA ARG A 340 3.23 -4.15 -7.56
C ARG A 340 1.90 -4.07 -8.32
N PHE A 341 0.92 -4.88 -7.92
CA PHE A 341 -0.38 -4.86 -8.56
C PHE A 341 -1.15 -3.61 -8.10
N PRO A 342 -1.74 -2.82 -9.01
CA PRO A 342 -2.39 -1.55 -8.64
C PRO A 342 -3.58 -1.74 -7.71
N ALA A 343 -3.70 -0.85 -6.71
CA ALA A 343 -4.85 -0.80 -5.80
C ALA A 343 -5.37 0.63 -5.65
N ARG A 344 -6.69 0.80 -5.53
CA ARG A 344 -7.36 2.10 -5.31
C ARG A 344 -6.91 2.73 -3.98
N LYS A 345 -6.83 1.94 -2.91
CA LYS A 345 -6.40 2.36 -1.57
C LYS A 345 -4.98 1.87 -1.25
N THR A 346 -3.97 2.40 -1.94
CA THR A 346 -2.58 1.89 -1.89
C THR A 346 -1.95 1.78 -0.50
N ARG A 347 -2.42 2.53 0.50
CA ARG A 347 -1.91 2.50 1.89
C ARG A 347 -2.92 1.90 2.88
N TYR A 348 -3.79 1.00 2.41
CA TYR A 348 -4.90 0.45 3.21
C TYR A 348 -4.45 -0.17 4.54
N LEU A 349 -3.34 -0.92 4.52
CA LEU A 349 -2.76 -1.49 5.75
C LEU A 349 -2.46 -0.39 6.78
N ASN A 350 -1.73 0.65 6.37
CA ASN A 350 -1.29 1.72 7.27
C ASN A 350 -2.42 2.66 7.71
N LEU A 351 -3.42 2.87 6.85
CA LEU A 351 -4.47 3.86 7.08
C LEU A 351 -5.67 3.26 7.81
N ILE A 352 -6.05 2.03 7.49
CA ILE A 352 -7.23 1.35 8.02
C ILE A 352 -6.84 0.23 8.99
N ILE A 353 -6.25 -0.87 8.50
CA ILE A 353 -6.00 -2.09 9.29
C ILE A 353 -5.18 -1.79 10.54
N ASN A 354 -4.06 -1.10 10.38
CA ASN A 354 -3.16 -0.73 11.47
C ASN A 354 -3.85 0.20 12.48
N THR A 355 -4.60 1.19 12.00
CA THR A 355 -5.31 2.15 12.85
C THR A 355 -6.36 1.46 13.73
N ILE A 356 -7.21 0.62 13.13
CA ILE A 356 -8.27 -0.11 13.84
C ILE A 356 -7.64 -1.13 14.81
N THR A 357 -6.70 -1.95 14.33
CA THR A 357 -6.04 -2.98 15.14
C THR A 357 -5.38 -2.39 16.39
N ARG A 358 -4.65 -1.28 16.22
CA ARG A 358 -3.97 -0.60 17.33
C ARG A 358 -4.94 0.09 18.27
N PHE A 359 -6.01 0.70 17.74
CA PHE A 359 -7.05 1.29 18.58
C PHE A 359 -7.67 0.25 19.51
N ILE A 360 -8.12 -0.89 18.96
CA ILE A 360 -8.73 -1.96 19.74
C ILE A 360 -7.72 -2.51 20.75
N SER A 361 -6.53 -2.90 20.29
CA SER A 361 -5.50 -3.52 21.14
C SER A 361 -5.11 -2.64 22.33
N ARG A 362 -5.01 -1.32 22.13
CA ARG A 362 -4.68 -0.37 23.20
C ARG A 362 -5.79 -0.27 24.24
N ASN A 363 -7.04 -0.23 23.82
CA ASN A 363 -8.17 -0.19 24.74
C ASN A 363 -8.30 -1.51 25.51
N MET A 364 -8.16 -2.65 24.84
CA MET A 364 -8.17 -3.96 25.50
C MET A 364 -7.05 -4.10 26.53
N LEU A 365 -5.83 -3.68 26.19
CA LEU A 365 -4.71 -3.72 27.13
C LEU A 365 -4.97 -2.83 28.36
N LYS A 366 -5.53 -1.64 28.15
CA LYS A 366 -5.85 -0.71 29.23
C LYS A 366 -6.96 -1.24 30.15
N GLU A 367 -7.99 -1.87 29.57
CA GLU A 367 -9.17 -2.32 30.30
C GLU A 367 -8.97 -3.69 30.97
N PHE A 368 -8.34 -4.63 30.26
CA PHE A 368 -8.24 -6.03 30.69
C PHE A 368 -6.82 -6.49 31.01
N GLY A 369 -5.80 -5.65 30.78
CA GLY A 369 -4.39 -6.02 30.96
C GLY A 369 -3.86 -7.06 29.95
N LYS A 370 -4.66 -7.42 28.94
CA LYS A 370 -4.32 -8.38 27.89
C LYS A 370 -5.01 -8.06 26.57
N ILE A 371 -4.51 -8.63 25.48
CA ILE A 371 -5.06 -8.46 24.12
C ILE A 371 -5.61 -9.81 23.67
N GLU A 372 -6.92 -9.90 23.43
CA GLU A 372 -7.58 -11.18 23.12
C GLU A 372 -8.72 -10.99 22.11
N PHE A 373 -8.50 -11.39 20.87
CA PHE A 373 -9.46 -11.23 19.78
C PHE A 373 -10.37 -12.45 19.59
N LYS A 374 -10.00 -13.63 20.13
CA LYS A 374 -10.68 -14.91 19.85
C LYS A 374 -12.19 -14.95 20.15
N ASN A 375 -12.64 -14.11 21.09
CA ASN A 375 -14.03 -14.07 21.53
C ASN A 375 -14.76 -12.80 21.07
N LEU A 376 -14.17 -12.03 20.16
CA LEU A 376 -14.80 -10.83 19.62
C LEU A 376 -15.51 -11.17 18.33
N SER A 377 -16.73 -10.69 18.21
CA SER A 377 -17.51 -10.72 16.98
C SER A 377 -17.26 -9.45 16.16
N PHE A 378 -16.98 -9.62 14.86
CA PHE A 378 -16.63 -8.53 13.94
C PHE A 378 -17.57 -8.54 12.73
N LEU A 379 -18.42 -7.51 12.63
CA LEU A 379 -19.28 -7.28 11.48
C LEU A 379 -18.59 -6.32 10.49
N HIS A 380 -18.49 -6.74 9.24
CA HIS A 380 -17.98 -5.92 8.14
C HIS A 380 -19.09 -5.56 7.16
N ILE A 381 -19.28 -4.25 6.96
CA ILE A 381 -20.25 -3.67 6.03
C ILE A 381 -19.48 -2.84 5.00
N GLY A 382 -19.45 -3.29 3.75
CA GLY A 382 -18.78 -2.61 2.65
C GLY A 382 -17.91 -3.57 1.83
N TYR A 383 -17.16 -3.02 0.88
CA TYR A 383 -16.33 -3.80 -0.03
C TYR A 383 -14.88 -3.34 0.01
N ASP A 384 -13.99 -4.24 0.42
CA ASP A 384 -12.54 -4.03 0.54
C ASP A 384 -11.74 -5.24 0.00
N ASP A 385 -12.36 -5.99 -0.92
CA ASP A 385 -11.90 -7.30 -1.39
C ASP A 385 -11.67 -8.32 -0.26
N GLY A 386 -12.32 -8.15 0.89
CA GLY A 386 -12.25 -9.00 2.08
C GLY A 386 -11.02 -8.78 2.96
N ALA A 387 -10.27 -7.68 2.77
CA ALA A 387 -9.01 -7.43 3.48
C ALA A 387 -9.17 -7.40 5.00
N LEU A 388 -10.08 -6.57 5.54
CA LEU A 388 -10.32 -6.52 6.99
C LEU A 388 -10.88 -7.83 7.52
N LYS A 389 -11.79 -8.47 6.77
CA LYS A 389 -12.39 -9.75 7.16
C LYS A 389 -11.32 -10.82 7.35
N ARG A 390 -10.39 -10.97 6.40
CA ARG A 390 -9.25 -11.90 6.52
C ARG A 390 -8.33 -11.54 7.69
N HIS A 391 -8.01 -10.27 7.86
CA HIS A 391 -7.12 -9.81 8.95
C HIS A 391 -7.70 -10.16 10.33
N PHE A 392 -8.94 -9.76 10.61
CA PHE A 392 -9.57 -10.03 11.90
C PHE A 392 -9.89 -11.52 12.12
N SER A 393 -10.21 -12.26 11.05
CA SER A 393 -10.37 -13.72 11.13
C SER A 393 -9.06 -14.39 11.55
N LYS A 394 -7.92 -13.99 10.97
CA LYS A 394 -6.60 -14.50 11.39
C LYS A 394 -6.20 -14.10 12.80
N MET A 395 -6.68 -12.95 13.28
CA MET A 395 -6.52 -12.55 14.68
C MET A 395 -7.42 -13.36 15.64
N GLY A 396 -8.37 -14.14 15.10
CA GLY A 396 -9.23 -15.05 15.85
C GLY A 396 -10.66 -14.56 16.05
N CYS A 397 -11.04 -13.38 15.54
CA CYS A 397 -12.43 -12.90 15.65
C CYS A 397 -13.41 -13.84 14.93
N ASP A 398 -14.64 -13.88 15.43
CA ASP A 398 -15.79 -14.40 14.67
C ASP A 398 -16.24 -13.32 13.66
N VAL A 399 -15.85 -13.49 12.39
CA VAL A 399 -16.03 -12.48 11.35
C VAL A 399 -17.25 -12.79 10.51
N ILE A 400 -18.11 -11.78 10.37
CA ILE A 400 -19.32 -11.83 9.54
C ILE A 400 -19.29 -10.70 8.52
N GLY A 401 -19.51 -11.04 7.25
CA GLY A 401 -19.74 -10.09 6.17
C GLY A 401 -21.22 -9.75 6.01
N TYR A 402 -21.51 -8.49 5.72
CA TYR A 402 -22.85 -8.07 5.32
C TYR A 402 -23.00 -8.14 3.79
N GLY A 403 -24.08 -8.77 3.30
CA GLY A 403 -24.30 -8.97 1.87
C GLY A 403 -23.79 -10.32 1.38
N GLU A 404 -23.24 -10.39 0.16
CA GLU A 404 -22.78 -11.64 -0.46
C GLU A 404 -21.26 -11.68 -0.64
N CYS A 405 -20.68 -12.88 -0.61
CA CYS A 405 -19.27 -13.10 -0.95
C CYS A 405 -19.08 -13.12 -2.46
N GLY A 406 -18.37 -12.15 -3.02
CA GLY A 406 -17.98 -12.17 -4.43
C GLY A 406 -16.95 -13.27 -4.74
N GLU A 407 -16.93 -13.75 -5.99
CA GLU A 407 -15.98 -14.78 -6.46
C GLU A 407 -14.52 -14.39 -6.21
N PHE A 408 -14.17 -13.12 -6.47
CA PHE A 408 -12.81 -12.62 -6.26
C PHE A 408 -12.40 -12.68 -4.79
N GLU A 409 -13.29 -12.26 -3.88
CA GLU A 409 -13.03 -12.32 -2.46
C GLU A 409 -12.85 -13.78 -2.00
N SER A 410 -13.70 -14.69 -2.46
CA SER A 410 -13.60 -16.12 -2.14
C SER A 410 -12.24 -16.70 -2.56
N LEU A 411 -11.75 -16.35 -3.76
CA LEU A 411 -10.42 -16.76 -4.24
C LEU A 411 -9.29 -16.21 -3.35
N LEU A 412 -9.40 -14.96 -2.90
CA LEU A 412 -8.43 -14.37 -1.97
C LEU A 412 -8.48 -15.03 -0.59
N ASN A 413 -9.67 -15.34 -0.07
CA ASN A 413 -9.84 -16.04 1.20
C ASN A 413 -9.13 -17.40 1.16
N ASN A 414 -9.32 -18.16 0.08
CA ASN A 414 -8.62 -19.43 -0.16
C ASN A 414 -7.09 -19.26 -0.29
N LEU A 415 -6.62 -18.19 -0.95
CA LEU A 415 -5.18 -17.89 -1.06
C LEU A 415 -4.54 -17.74 0.33
N PHE A 416 -5.23 -17.10 1.26
CA PHE A 416 -4.73 -16.82 2.61
C PHE A 416 -5.14 -17.84 3.67
N TYR A 417 -5.69 -18.99 3.28
CA TYR A 417 -6.16 -20.03 4.20
C TYR A 417 -7.19 -19.51 5.22
N VAL A 418 -8.10 -18.64 4.77
CA VAL A 418 -9.21 -18.13 5.57
C VAL A 418 -10.46 -18.82 5.07
N ASP A 419 -10.88 -19.86 5.78
CA ASP A 419 -12.10 -20.60 5.47
C ASP A 419 -13.29 -19.98 6.21
N ASN A 420 -14.49 -20.10 5.64
CA ASN A 420 -15.76 -19.95 6.34
C ASN A 420 -16.02 -18.57 6.99
N ILE A 421 -15.83 -17.48 6.25
CA ILE A 421 -16.48 -16.21 6.62
C ILE A 421 -17.98 -16.35 6.34
N ASN A 422 -18.80 -16.14 7.36
CA ASN A 422 -20.25 -16.18 7.22
C ASN A 422 -20.76 -14.84 6.67
N TYR A 423 -21.89 -14.91 5.97
CA TYR A 423 -22.52 -13.76 5.33
C TYR A 423 -23.98 -13.65 5.76
N LEU A 424 -24.41 -12.45 6.12
CA LEU A 424 -25.79 -12.18 6.51
C LEU A 424 -26.49 -11.31 5.48
N HIS A 425 -27.79 -11.61 5.32
CA HIS A 425 -28.72 -10.76 4.59
C HIS A 425 -29.51 -9.87 5.56
N TYR A 426 -30.15 -8.83 5.02
CA TYR A 426 -30.63 -7.59 5.66
C TYR A 426 -31.32 -7.68 7.03
N ASP A 427 -31.87 -8.83 7.46
CA ASP A 427 -32.80 -8.92 8.59
C ASP A 427 -32.26 -9.65 9.86
N GLU A 428 -30.99 -10.06 9.89
CA GLU A 428 -30.43 -10.90 10.98
C GLU A 428 -29.29 -10.26 11.77
N LEU A 429 -29.28 -8.93 11.94
CA LEU A 429 -28.27 -8.28 12.79
C LEU A 429 -28.43 -8.72 14.25
N LYS A 430 -27.54 -9.63 14.67
CA LYS A 430 -27.28 -10.00 16.06
C LYS A 430 -26.40 -8.95 16.73
N SER A 431 -26.06 -9.18 17.99
CA SER A 431 -25.14 -8.31 18.70
C SER A 431 -23.68 -8.55 18.29
N TYR A 432 -22.94 -7.47 18.02
CA TYR A 432 -21.55 -7.51 17.58
C TYR A 432 -20.65 -6.65 18.46
N ASP A 433 -19.46 -7.15 18.81
CA ASP A 433 -18.47 -6.39 19.57
C ASP A 433 -17.94 -5.22 18.75
N ILE A 434 -17.59 -5.50 17.50
CA ILE A 434 -16.96 -4.55 16.60
C ILE A 434 -17.75 -4.52 15.30
N VAL A 435 -18.09 -3.32 14.84
CA VAL A 435 -18.66 -3.10 13.51
C VAL A 435 -17.74 -2.19 12.72
N TYR A 436 -17.51 -2.52 11.45
CA TYR A 436 -16.84 -1.65 10.50
C TYR A 436 -17.77 -1.35 9.32
N ILE A 437 -17.92 -0.07 9.03
CA ILE A 437 -18.66 0.47 7.89
C ILE A 437 -17.63 1.11 6.95
N GLY A 438 -17.41 0.49 5.80
CA GLY A 438 -16.52 0.98 4.76
C GLY A 438 -17.14 2.07 3.88
N GLU A 439 -16.32 2.70 3.04
CA GLU A 439 -16.71 3.84 2.18
C GLU A 439 -17.96 3.56 1.33
N GLU A 440 -18.08 2.37 0.74
CA GLU A 440 -19.24 1.97 -0.07
C GLU A 440 -20.46 1.61 0.78
N GLY A 441 -20.23 1.26 2.04
CA GLY A 441 -21.25 1.03 3.03
C GLY A 441 -21.79 2.32 3.64
N THR A 442 -21.48 3.52 3.14
CA THR A 442 -21.97 4.78 3.72
C THR A 442 -23.39 5.14 3.29
N PHE A 443 -23.91 4.45 2.28
CA PHE A 443 -25.31 4.54 1.82
C PHE A 443 -26.28 3.72 2.68
N ILE A 444 -25.96 3.49 3.96
CA ILE A 444 -26.87 2.83 4.90
C ILE A 444 -28.09 3.72 5.08
N ASP A 445 -29.28 3.13 4.94
CA ASP A 445 -30.50 3.79 5.36
C ASP A 445 -30.55 3.98 6.89
N ASP A 446 -31.45 4.84 7.34
CA ASP A 446 -31.52 5.19 8.75
C ASP A 446 -31.97 4.02 9.64
N ASP A 447 -32.67 3.03 9.09
CA ASP A 447 -33.19 1.90 9.87
C ASP A 447 -32.11 0.84 10.09
N LEU A 448 -31.31 0.55 9.07
CA LEU A 448 -30.13 -0.29 9.20
C LEU A 448 -29.08 0.37 10.11
N LEU A 449 -28.87 1.70 10.04
CA LEU A 449 -27.98 2.40 10.96
C LEU A 449 -28.49 2.32 12.42
N LYS A 450 -29.79 2.48 12.67
CA LYS A 450 -30.39 2.28 14.00
C LYS A 450 -30.18 0.85 14.50
N ASN A 451 -30.38 -0.14 13.63
CA ASN A 451 -30.19 -1.54 13.99
C ASN A 451 -28.72 -1.84 14.32
N ILE A 452 -27.77 -1.28 13.58
CA ILE A 452 -26.34 -1.39 13.89
C ILE A 452 -26.03 -0.77 15.25
N LEU A 453 -26.47 0.46 15.50
CA LEU A 453 -26.22 1.16 16.77
C LEU A 453 -26.79 0.37 17.96
N LYS A 454 -28.01 -0.14 17.83
CA LYS A 454 -28.68 -0.93 18.87
C LYS A 454 -27.96 -2.24 19.19
N ASN A 455 -27.33 -2.87 18.19
CA ASN A 455 -26.75 -4.20 18.33
C ASN A 455 -25.22 -4.19 18.52
N SER A 456 -24.56 -3.04 18.34
CA SER A 456 -23.11 -2.90 18.58
C SER A 456 -22.81 -2.83 20.07
N GLN A 457 -21.73 -3.45 20.54
CA GLN A 457 -21.39 -3.51 21.98
C GLN A 457 -20.20 -2.65 22.38
N LYS A 458 -19.20 -2.46 21.51
CA LYS A 458 -17.96 -1.74 21.88
C LYS A 458 -17.63 -0.62 20.91
N TYR A 459 -17.38 -0.98 19.64
CA TYR A 459 -16.81 -0.04 18.67
C TYR A 459 -17.52 -0.11 17.33
N ILE A 460 -17.86 1.05 16.77
CA ILE A 460 -18.28 1.18 15.38
C ILE A 460 -17.27 2.04 14.65
N PHE A 461 -16.53 1.45 13.72
CA PHE A 461 -15.60 2.16 12.85
C PHE A 461 -16.31 2.57 11.56
N ILE A 462 -16.11 3.81 11.14
CA ILE A 462 -16.73 4.36 9.92
C ILE A 462 -15.63 4.94 9.05
N GLU A 463 -15.47 4.42 7.84
CA GLU A 463 -14.63 4.98 6.78
C GLU A 463 -15.54 5.62 5.74
N SER A 464 -15.37 6.91 5.46
CA SER A 464 -16.20 7.63 4.49
C SER A 464 -15.46 8.82 3.90
N ASN A 465 -15.92 9.33 2.75
CA ASN A 465 -15.52 10.67 2.33
C ASN A 465 -15.96 11.71 3.38
N LYS A 466 -15.25 12.84 3.44
CA LYS A 466 -15.44 13.86 4.48
C LYS A 466 -16.87 14.41 4.62
N ASP A 467 -17.56 14.62 3.49
CA ASP A 467 -18.91 15.18 3.49
C ASP A 467 -19.93 14.17 4.03
N ASP A 468 -19.86 12.93 3.54
CA ASP A 468 -20.71 11.83 3.99
C ASP A 468 -20.40 11.42 5.43
N PHE A 469 -19.13 11.48 5.83
CA PHE A 469 -18.70 11.22 7.19
C PHE A 469 -19.34 12.19 8.17
N THR A 470 -19.38 13.48 7.82
CA THR A 470 -20.04 14.51 8.62
C THR A 470 -21.53 14.24 8.76
N ASN A 471 -22.18 13.77 7.69
CA ASN A 471 -23.59 13.41 7.70
C ASN A 471 -23.87 12.19 8.57
N ILE A 472 -23.10 11.10 8.43
CA ILE A 472 -23.25 9.90 9.27
C ILE A 472 -23.02 10.24 10.74
N LYS A 473 -21.99 11.04 11.05
CA LYS A 473 -21.75 11.51 12.43
C LYS A 473 -22.96 12.24 13.02
N ARG A 474 -23.58 13.15 12.27
CA ARG A 474 -24.80 13.85 12.72
C ARG A 474 -25.94 12.85 12.98
N LYS A 475 -26.14 11.89 12.08
CA LYS A 475 -27.16 10.84 12.24
C LYS A 475 -26.91 10.00 13.49
N VAL A 476 -25.69 9.49 13.68
CA VAL A 476 -25.32 8.70 14.88
C VAL A 476 -25.62 9.49 16.16
N LEU A 477 -25.20 10.76 16.23
CA LEU A 477 -25.44 11.61 17.40
C LEU A 477 -26.92 11.94 17.63
N SER A 478 -27.74 12.00 16.56
CA SER A 478 -29.19 12.17 16.69
C SER A 478 -29.92 10.92 17.16
N LEU A 479 -29.41 9.74 16.82
CA LEU A 479 -30.02 8.45 17.16
C LEU A 479 -29.59 7.97 18.56
N GLN A 480 -28.39 8.34 19.01
CA GLN A 480 -27.85 7.94 20.30
C GLN A 480 -26.94 9.05 20.87
N SER A 481 -27.52 9.94 21.67
CA SER A 481 -26.84 11.16 22.16
C SER A 481 -25.72 10.90 23.17
N GLU A 482 -25.68 9.72 23.80
CA GLU A 482 -24.69 9.37 24.83
C GLU A 482 -23.38 8.78 24.26
N CYS A 483 -23.35 8.46 22.96
CA CYS A 483 -22.16 7.91 22.31
C CYS A 483 -21.01 8.91 22.25
N LYS A 484 -19.78 8.42 22.41
CA LYS A 484 -18.57 9.24 22.17
C LYS A 484 -18.03 8.99 20.77
N TYR A 485 -17.72 10.08 20.07
CA TYR A 485 -17.25 10.03 18.69
C TYR A 485 -15.85 10.61 18.55
N PHE A 486 -14.96 9.92 17.83
CA PHE A 486 -13.59 10.39 17.58
C PHE A 486 -13.21 10.19 16.10
N VAL A 487 -12.53 11.19 15.52
CA VAL A 487 -11.81 11.00 14.26
C VAL A 487 -10.46 10.37 14.59
N LEU A 488 -10.19 9.19 14.01
CA LEU A 488 -8.93 8.48 14.20
C LEU A 488 -7.89 8.89 13.17
N LYS A 489 -8.32 9.12 11.92
CA LYS A 489 -7.42 9.46 10.82
C LYS A 489 -8.14 10.21 9.70
N GLU A 490 -7.45 11.15 9.08
CA GLU A 490 -7.85 11.80 7.81
C GLU A 490 -6.75 11.52 6.78
N PHE A 491 -7.13 11.13 5.57
CA PHE A 491 -6.17 10.79 4.52
C PHE A 491 -6.76 10.91 3.10
N TYR A 492 -5.88 11.14 2.13
CA TYR A 492 -6.27 11.19 0.72
C TYR A 492 -6.14 9.81 0.06
N THR A 493 -7.15 9.46 -0.74
CA THR A 493 -7.05 8.42 -1.77
C THR A 493 -6.88 9.08 -3.14
N HIS A 494 -6.83 8.28 -4.23
CA HIS A 494 -6.69 8.82 -5.58
C HIS A 494 -7.76 9.86 -5.96
N ASN A 495 -8.97 9.77 -5.39
CA ASN A 495 -10.11 10.58 -5.84
C ASN A 495 -10.87 11.31 -4.71
N SER A 496 -10.52 11.08 -3.44
CA SER A 496 -11.32 11.60 -2.31
C SER A 496 -10.47 11.81 -1.05
N ASN A 497 -10.92 12.76 -0.23
CA ASN A 497 -10.46 12.89 1.16
C ASN A 497 -11.35 12.00 2.04
N ILE A 498 -10.73 11.04 2.72
CA ILE A 498 -11.38 10.02 3.52
C ILE A 498 -11.10 10.28 5.01
N GLU A 499 -12.13 10.12 5.82
CA GLU A 499 -12.05 10.12 7.28
C GLU A 499 -12.36 8.71 7.81
N LEU A 500 -11.52 8.24 8.75
CA LEU A 500 -11.78 7.05 9.56
C LEU A 500 -12.09 7.51 10.99
N GLY A 501 -13.30 7.20 11.44
CA GLY A 501 -13.81 7.54 12.76
C GLY A 501 -14.17 6.31 13.57
N VAL A 502 -14.38 6.52 14.87
CA VAL A 502 -14.91 5.51 15.78
C VAL A 502 -15.99 6.09 16.67
N VAL A 503 -17.09 5.35 16.80
CA VAL A 503 -18.14 5.53 17.80
C VAL A 503 -17.87 4.54 18.93
N LEU A 504 -17.84 5.03 20.16
CA LEU A 504 -17.84 4.20 21.36
C LEU A 504 -19.28 4.06 21.84
N ILE A 505 -19.74 2.83 21.97
CA ILE A 505 -21.07 2.48 22.46
C ILE A 505 -21.07 2.38 23.99
#